data_AF-A0A974H646-F1
#
_entry.id   AF-A0A974H646-F1
#
_cell.length_a   1.000
_cell.length_b   1.000
_cell.length_c   1.000
_cell.angle_alpha   90.00
_cell.angle_beta   90.00
_cell.angle_gamma   90.00
#
_symmetry.space_group_name_H-M   'P 1'
#
loop_
_entity.id
_entity.type
_entity.pdbx_description
1 polymer ?
#
loop_
_entity_poly.entity_id
_entity_poly.type
_entity_poly.pdbx_seq_one_letter_code
_entity_poly.pdbx_strand_id
1 'polypeptide(L)'
;MPNTNEDSTAAEAKVILVPPPPLPPPPQLPLLPPTVTRHKFFKKVAENSDPSVGGCEELKKMIKNRQSRFSGELKWLLYNQYVPSLIQEGPQCGLVALWMAGRLLNMAHEVPLHSIVEAAVSRGFTVQGEMFSAANMAVLAKEVFGCRSELCTGGMDGENKGRLLQQLTSGLPVLIPYDEDFNHEPCQRGGHRAHWAVISGVLFGIKCGSFNPDPDIPGLYYPSSDSPSLEDLNIQETYLVAKQGKSLRYQLWEYDCISRSNGQLLHIDPKRSSDGNVYVVPSGGVKAGLCGQIVLLQPMDI
;
A
#
# COMPACT_ATOMS: atom_id res chain seq x y z
N MET A 1 -72.36 -38.89 49.11
CA MET A 1 -72.45 -38.04 50.31
C MET A 1 -71.60 -38.65 51.41
N PRO A 2 -70.88 -37.89 52.25
CA PRO A 2 -70.83 -36.43 52.38
C PRO A 2 -69.51 -35.84 51.82
N ASN A 3 -69.52 -34.68 51.14
CA ASN A 3 -69.52 -33.30 51.66
C ASN A 3 -68.15 -32.91 52.24
N THR A 4 -67.54 -31.74 52.04
CA THR A 4 -67.81 -30.47 51.34
C THR A 4 -66.77 -29.50 51.91
N ASN A 5 -66.47 -28.42 51.16
CA ASN A 5 -66.13 -27.10 51.71
C ASN A 5 -64.77 -27.00 52.44
N GLU A 6 -64.04 -25.89 52.41
CA GLU A 6 -64.40 -24.53 52.03
C GLU A 6 -63.12 -23.77 51.73
N ASP A 7 -63.21 -22.97 50.69
CA ASP A 7 -62.31 -21.87 50.38
C ASP A 7 -62.61 -20.74 51.38
N SER A 8 -61.59 -20.21 52.06
CA SER A 8 -61.72 -18.93 52.76
C SER A 8 -60.41 -18.15 52.71
N THR A 9 -60.51 -17.09 51.92
CA THR A 9 -59.58 -15.97 51.77
C THR A 9 -59.34 -15.24 53.09
N ALA A 10 -58.08 -15.01 53.44
CA ALA A 10 -57.66 -13.94 54.33
C ALA A 10 -56.74 -12.98 53.58
N ALA A 11 -57.16 -11.71 53.53
CA ALA A 11 -56.53 -10.62 52.82
C ALA A 11 -55.30 -10.10 53.58
N GLU A 12 -54.15 -10.04 52.90
CA GLU A 12 -53.03 -9.21 53.32
C GLU A 12 -53.00 -7.92 52.49
N ALA A 13 -52.92 -6.80 53.22
CA ALA A 13 -52.88 -5.45 52.69
C ALA A 13 -51.65 -5.25 51.79
N LYS A 14 -51.89 -5.00 50.51
CA LYS A 14 -50.84 -4.74 49.52
C LYS A 14 -50.35 -3.29 49.67
N VAL A 15 -49.19 -3.11 50.29
CA VAL A 15 -48.45 -1.83 50.26
C VAL A 15 -48.10 -1.53 48.80
N ILE A 16 -48.70 -0.48 48.22
CA ILE A 16 -48.34 0.00 46.88
C ILE A 16 -47.03 0.78 47.01
N LEU A 17 -45.90 0.11 46.75
CA LEU A 17 -44.63 0.77 46.49
C LEU A 17 -44.67 1.33 45.07
N VAL A 18 -44.72 2.66 44.95
CA VAL A 18 -44.57 3.34 43.66
C VAL A 18 -43.15 3.06 43.14
N PRO A 19 -42.97 2.52 41.93
CA PRO A 19 -41.63 2.29 41.39
C PRO A 19 -40.92 3.64 41.19
N PRO A 20 -39.60 3.72 41.46
CA PRO A 20 -38.84 4.93 41.19
C PRO A 20 -38.91 5.25 39.69
N PRO A 21 -38.84 6.54 39.31
CA PRO A 21 -38.88 6.95 37.91
C PRO A 21 -37.75 6.27 37.12
N PRO A 22 -37.98 5.94 35.84
CA PRO A 22 -36.95 5.34 35.01
C PRO A 22 -35.72 6.25 34.96
N LEU A 23 -34.54 5.65 35.15
CA LEU A 23 -33.27 6.37 34.98
C LEU A 23 -33.24 7.01 33.58
N PRO A 24 -32.74 8.25 33.46
CA PRO A 24 -32.58 8.88 32.15
C PRO A 24 -31.71 7.98 31.25
N PRO A 25 -32.01 7.90 29.95
CA PRO A 25 -31.21 7.12 29.03
C PRO A 25 -29.75 7.59 29.11
N PRO A 26 -28.78 6.65 29.11
CA PRO A 26 -27.37 7.03 29.10
C PRO A 26 -27.11 7.96 27.91
N PRO A 27 -26.21 8.96 28.05
CA PRO A 27 -25.86 9.83 26.95
C PRO A 27 -25.44 8.96 25.76
N GLN A 28 -26.14 9.09 24.64
CA GLN A 28 -25.71 8.45 23.40
C GLN A 28 -24.38 9.10 23.01
N LEU A 29 -23.28 8.46 23.37
CA LEU A 29 -21.99 8.78 22.77
C LEU A 29 -22.15 8.57 21.27
N PRO A 30 -21.79 9.55 20.41
CA PRO A 30 -21.83 9.35 18.98
C PRO A 30 -20.93 8.16 18.65
N LEU A 31 -21.56 7.04 18.28
CA LEU A 31 -20.86 5.89 17.71
C LEU A 31 -20.31 6.34 16.37
N LEU A 32 -19.06 6.82 16.38
CA LEU A 32 -18.30 7.01 15.15
C LEU A 32 -18.27 5.67 14.42
N PRO A 33 -18.47 5.65 13.09
CA PRO A 33 -18.42 4.42 12.31
C PRO A 33 -17.12 3.65 12.63
N PRO A 34 -17.14 2.30 12.71
CA PRO A 34 -15.96 1.49 13.01
C PRO A 34 -14.78 1.75 12.07
N THR A 35 -15.05 2.29 10.88
CA THR A 35 -14.03 2.85 9.99
C THR A 35 -13.33 4.03 10.65
N VAL A 36 -14.02 5.12 11.02
CA VAL A 36 -13.43 6.35 11.58
C VAL A 36 -12.56 6.09 12.83
N THR A 37 -12.95 5.17 13.71
CA THR A 37 -12.15 4.76 14.89
C THR A 37 -10.89 4.00 14.51
N ARG A 38 -10.95 3.11 13.50
CA ARG A 38 -9.78 2.43 12.93
C ARG A 38 -8.83 3.39 12.22
N HIS A 39 -9.36 4.45 11.58
CA HIS A 39 -8.57 5.48 10.87
C HIS A 39 -7.77 6.35 11.86
N LYS A 40 -8.38 6.82 12.95
CA LYS A 40 -7.66 7.57 13.99
C LYS A 40 -6.57 6.74 14.67
N PHE A 41 -6.82 5.43 14.83
CA PHE A 41 -5.83 4.50 15.38
C PHE A 41 -4.62 4.34 14.46
N PHE A 42 -4.83 4.04 13.17
CA PHE A 42 -3.74 3.83 12.22
C PHE A 42 -2.97 5.10 11.89
N LYS A 43 -3.64 6.26 11.81
CA LYS A 43 -2.99 7.56 11.66
C LYS A 43 -2.04 7.84 12.84
N LYS A 44 -2.50 7.59 14.07
CA LYS A 44 -1.71 7.76 15.30
C LYS A 44 -0.57 6.75 15.44
N VAL A 45 -0.71 5.54 14.90
CA VAL A 45 0.37 4.53 14.87
C VAL A 45 1.45 4.90 13.84
N ALA A 46 1.05 5.41 12.67
CA ALA A 46 1.98 5.89 11.65
C ALA A 46 2.74 7.14 12.10
N GLU A 47 2.08 8.07 12.79
CA GLU A 47 2.66 9.31 13.32
C GLU A 47 3.65 9.09 14.48
N ASN A 48 3.49 8.00 15.25
CA ASN A 48 4.32 7.72 16.44
C ASN A 48 5.51 6.77 16.18
N SER A 49 5.67 6.27 14.95
CA SER A 49 6.76 5.36 14.60
C SER A 49 7.97 6.15 14.13
N ASP A 50 9.15 5.95 14.73
CA ASP A 50 10.40 6.49 14.19
C ASP A 50 10.57 5.99 12.74
N PRO A 51 10.62 6.88 11.73
CA PRO A 51 10.76 6.49 10.33
C PRO A 51 12.00 5.63 10.05
N SER A 52 13.10 5.88 10.77
CA SER A 52 14.38 5.20 10.54
C SER A 52 14.42 3.78 11.12
N VAL A 53 13.72 3.56 12.24
CA VAL A 53 13.72 2.27 12.97
C VAL A 53 12.46 1.44 12.63
N GLY A 54 11.29 2.08 12.55
CA GLY A 54 10.00 1.40 12.50
C GLY A 54 9.73 0.61 11.21
N GLY A 55 10.14 1.12 10.05
CA GLY A 55 9.90 0.38 8.80
C GLY A 55 10.98 -0.61 8.42
N CYS A 56 12.21 -0.46 8.92
CA CYS A 56 13.23 -1.52 8.80
C CYS A 56 12.80 -2.74 9.63
N GLU A 57 12.36 -2.52 10.87
CA GLU A 57 11.87 -3.59 11.76
C GLU A 57 10.61 -4.29 11.23
N GLU A 58 9.66 -3.55 10.64
CA GLU A 58 8.48 -4.16 10.01
C GLU A 58 8.86 -5.11 8.87
N LEU A 59 9.76 -4.67 7.98
CA LEU A 59 10.20 -5.44 6.84
C LEU A 59 10.99 -6.67 7.28
N LYS A 60 11.92 -6.51 8.22
CA LYS A 60 12.65 -7.60 8.86
C LYS A 60 11.71 -8.63 9.47
N LYS A 61 10.72 -8.20 10.24
CA LYS A 61 9.72 -9.08 10.84
C LYS A 61 8.94 -9.85 9.78
N MET A 62 8.57 -9.19 8.68
CA MET A 62 7.91 -9.85 7.55
C MET A 62 8.81 -10.92 6.90
N ILE A 63 10.08 -10.61 6.63
CA ILE A 63 11.05 -11.56 6.06
C ILE A 63 11.26 -12.75 7.02
N LYS A 64 11.48 -12.48 8.31
CA LYS A 64 11.64 -13.49 9.36
C LYS A 64 10.46 -14.45 9.42
N ASN A 65 9.23 -13.92 9.41
CA ASN A 65 8.01 -14.73 9.43
C ASN A 65 7.80 -15.56 8.16
N ARG A 66 8.47 -15.22 7.07
CA ARG A 66 8.38 -15.90 5.76
C ARG A 66 9.64 -16.68 5.41
N GLN A 67 10.57 -16.90 6.35
CA GLN A 67 11.84 -17.58 6.10
C GLN A 67 11.70 -18.94 5.42
N SER A 68 10.63 -19.69 5.71
CA SER A 68 10.38 -20.99 5.08
C SER A 68 10.10 -20.92 3.58
N ARG A 69 9.76 -19.74 3.03
CA ARG A 69 9.58 -19.53 1.59
C ARG A 69 10.91 -19.32 0.85
N PHE A 70 11.97 -19.02 1.58
CA PHE A 70 13.26 -18.66 1.02
C PHE A 70 14.20 -19.87 1.05
N SER A 71 14.86 -20.13 -0.08
CA SER A 71 15.91 -21.14 -0.14
C SER A 71 17.04 -20.84 0.85
N GLY A 72 17.42 -21.84 1.65
CA GLY A 72 18.59 -21.77 2.54
C GLY A 72 19.92 -21.88 1.80
N GLU A 73 19.90 -22.21 0.50
CA GLU A 73 21.10 -22.26 -0.34
C GLU A 73 21.49 -20.88 -0.90
N LEU A 74 20.60 -19.89 -0.78
CA LEU A 74 20.80 -18.53 -1.25
C LEU A 74 21.11 -17.59 -0.09
N LYS A 75 21.94 -16.60 -0.39
CA LYS A 75 22.06 -15.38 0.40
C LYS A 75 20.98 -14.41 -0.06
N TRP A 76 20.25 -13.83 0.88
CA TRP A 76 19.16 -12.89 0.60
C TRP A 76 19.64 -11.48 0.80
N LEU A 77 19.94 -10.76 -0.28
CA LEU A 77 20.50 -9.41 -0.26
C LEU A 77 19.38 -8.37 -0.38
N LEU A 78 19.19 -7.58 0.67
CA LEU A 78 18.13 -6.57 0.78
C LEU A 78 18.65 -5.17 0.50
N TYR A 79 18.08 -4.53 -0.52
CA TYR A 79 18.15 -3.09 -0.75
C TYR A 79 16.78 -2.51 -0.44
N ASN A 80 16.65 -1.65 0.56
CA ASN A 80 15.38 -0.97 0.80
C ASN A 80 15.60 0.33 1.55
N GLN A 81 14.84 1.36 1.16
CA GLN A 81 14.72 2.58 1.93
C GLN A 81 13.33 2.70 2.55
N TYR A 82 13.26 3.37 3.70
CA TYR A 82 12.00 3.55 4.39
C TYR A 82 11.05 4.46 3.59
N VAL A 83 9.83 3.98 3.39
CA VAL A 83 8.68 4.80 2.98
C VAL A 83 7.60 4.80 4.07
N PRO A 84 6.93 5.94 4.31
CA PRO A 84 5.82 6.02 5.26
C PRO A 84 4.63 5.21 4.76
N SER A 85 3.67 4.96 5.66
CA SER A 85 2.41 4.29 5.33
C SER A 85 1.24 5.24 5.56
N LEU A 86 0.29 5.26 4.64
CA LEU A 86 -0.95 6.02 4.74
C LEU A 86 -2.10 5.19 4.18
N ILE A 87 -3.18 5.05 4.96
CA ILE A 87 -4.40 4.42 4.47
C ILE A 87 -5.18 5.44 3.64
N GLN A 88 -5.45 5.09 2.38
CA GLN A 88 -6.19 5.89 1.43
C GLN A 88 -7.66 6.03 1.86
N GLU A 89 -8.23 7.18 1.52
CA GLU A 89 -9.67 7.43 1.60
C GLU A 89 -10.22 7.52 0.17
N GLY A 90 -11.25 6.73 -0.15
CA GLY A 90 -11.79 6.68 -1.51
C GLY A 90 -10.79 6.12 -2.55
N PRO A 91 -10.90 6.53 -3.83
CA PRO A 91 -10.13 5.96 -4.94
C PRO A 91 -8.69 6.50 -5.09
N GLN A 92 -8.08 6.98 -4.01
CA GLN A 92 -6.81 7.72 -4.02
C GLN A 92 -5.51 6.87 -4.06
N CYS A 93 -5.59 5.60 -4.47
CA CYS A 93 -4.45 4.68 -4.39
C CYS A 93 -3.17 5.19 -5.05
N GLY A 94 -3.28 5.77 -6.25
CA GLY A 94 -2.15 6.34 -6.99
C GLY A 94 -1.54 7.55 -6.29
N LEU A 95 -2.38 8.45 -5.79
CA LEU A 95 -1.93 9.67 -5.12
C LEU A 95 -1.29 9.37 -3.76
N VAL A 96 -1.80 8.35 -3.05
CA VAL A 96 -1.19 7.84 -1.82
C VAL A 96 0.15 7.17 -2.11
N ALA A 97 0.25 6.34 -3.16
CA ALA A 97 1.53 5.76 -3.56
C ALA A 97 2.57 6.84 -3.94
N LEU A 98 2.14 7.87 -4.67
CA LEU A 98 2.98 9.03 -5.00
C LEU A 98 3.42 9.78 -3.74
N TRP A 99 2.51 10.01 -2.78
CA TRP A 99 2.84 10.63 -1.49
C TRP A 99 3.88 9.82 -0.71
N MET A 100 3.74 8.49 -0.65
CA MET A 100 4.71 7.60 -0.01
C MET A 100 6.09 7.69 -0.69
N ALA A 101 6.12 7.75 -2.02
CA ALA A 101 7.36 7.87 -2.79
C ALA A 101 8.08 9.21 -2.55
N GLY A 102 7.35 10.29 -2.29
CA GLY A 102 7.90 11.62 -2.01
C GLY A 102 8.97 11.65 -0.91
N ARG A 103 8.87 10.75 0.09
CA ARG A 103 9.87 10.62 1.16
C ARG A 103 11.27 10.30 0.64
N LEU A 104 11.37 9.48 -0.41
CA LEU A 104 12.65 9.06 -0.98
C LEU A 104 13.24 10.08 -1.96
N LEU A 105 12.50 11.14 -2.27
CA LEU A 105 12.98 12.22 -3.14
C LEU A 105 13.73 13.31 -2.35
N ASN A 106 13.95 13.10 -1.04
CA ASN A 106 14.70 13.96 -0.13
C ASN A 106 14.34 15.45 -0.26
N MET A 107 13.03 15.72 -0.36
CA MET A 107 12.51 17.07 -0.52
C MET A 107 12.76 17.91 0.73
N ALA A 108 13.15 19.17 0.54
CA ALA A 108 13.35 20.12 1.64
C ALA A 108 12.08 20.33 2.49
N HIS A 109 10.89 20.07 1.93
CA HIS A 109 9.60 20.24 2.58
C HIS A 109 8.71 19.03 2.29
N GLU A 110 7.97 18.56 3.30
CA GLU A 110 6.98 17.52 3.12
C GLU A 110 5.73 18.07 2.41
N VAL A 111 5.30 17.40 1.35
CA VAL A 111 4.07 17.75 0.62
C VAL A 111 2.91 16.96 1.23
N PRO A 112 1.87 17.61 1.77
CA PRO A 112 0.72 16.90 2.34
C PRO A 112 -0.15 16.30 1.22
N LEU A 113 -0.81 15.17 1.51
CA LEU A 113 -1.62 14.45 0.50
C LEU A 113 -2.69 15.34 -0.15
N HIS A 114 -3.35 16.22 0.61
CA HIS A 114 -4.41 17.07 0.07
C HIS A 114 -3.91 17.98 -1.06
N SER A 115 -2.69 18.51 -0.97
CA SER A 115 -2.11 19.34 -2.03
C SER A 115 -1.83 18.52 -3.30
N ILE A 116 -1.45 17.26 -3.16
CA ILE A 116 -1.29 16.34 -4.31
C ILE A 116 -2.64 16.07 -4.98
N VAL A 117 -3.70 15.86 -4.19
CA VAL A 117 -5.07 15.66 -4.69
C VAL A 117 -5.57 16.91 -5.41
N GLU A 118 -5.41 18.09 -4.80
CA GLU A 118 -5.80 19.38 -5.40
C GLU A 118 -5.07 19.65 -6.73
N ALA A 119 -3.76 19.38 -6.78
CA ALA A 119 -3.00 19.50 -8.02
C ALA A 119 -3.53 18.54 -9.10
N ALA A 120 -3.78 17.26 -8.76
CA ALA A 120 -4.33 16.29 -9.70
C ALA A 120 -5.71 16.69 -10.24
N VAL A 121 -6.60 17.20 -9.37
CA VAL A 121 -7.94 17.66 -9.74
C VAL A 121 -7.87 18.92 -10.61
N SER A 122 -7.06 19.90 -10.23
CA SER A 122 -6.92 21.16 -10.98
C SER A 122 -6.39 20.96 -12.40
N ARG A 123 -5.54 19.93 -12.61
CA ARG A 123 -5.04 19.51 -13.93
C ARG A 123 -6.02 18.63 -14.70
N GLY A 124 -7.16 18.28 -14.11
CA GLY A 124 -8.14 17.39 -14.72
C GLY A 124 -7.62 15.96 -14.89
N PHE A 125 -6.64 15.53 -14.10
CA PHE A 125 -6.13 14.16 -14.13
C PHE A 125 -7.03 13.17 -13.40
N THR A 126 -7.91 13.68 -12.54
CA THR A 126 -8.81 12.89 -11.70
C THR A 126 -10.05 13.70 -11.34
N VAL A 127 -11.17 13.03 -11.07
CA VAL A 127 -12.36 13.65 -10.48
C VAL A 127 -12.40 13.42 -8.96
N GLN A 128 -12.11 12.19 -8.51
CA GLN A 128 -12.28 11.79 -7.10
C GLN A 128 -10.99 11.29 -6.43
N GLY A 129 -9.88 11.27 -7.17
CA GLY A 129 -8.57 10.81 -6.72
C GLY A 129 -8.05 9.56 -7.43
N GLU A 130 -8.86 8.93 -8.28
CA GLU A 130 -8.40 7.87 -9.19
C GLU A 130 -7.27 8.34 -10.11
N MET A 131 -6.36 7.44 -10.47
CA MET A 131 -5.31 7.74 -11.44
C MET A 131 -5.20 6.61 -12.45
N PHE A 132 -5.72 6.83 -13.66
CA PHE A 132 -5.71 5.85 -14.76
C PHE A 132 -4.65 6.13 -15.82
N SER A 133 -3.69 7.02 -15.54
CA SER A 133 -2.64 7.42 -16.49
C SER A 133 -1.29 7.52 -15.78
N ALA A 134 -0.35 6.66 -16.14
CA ALA A 134 1.03 6.74 -15.65
C ALA A 134 1.76 7.98 -16.19
N ALA A 135 1.40 8.43 -17.40
CA ALA A 135 1.89 9.70 -17.94
C ALA A 135 1.44 10.89 -17.09
N ASN A 136 0.17 10.94 -16.68
CA ASN A 136 -0.32 12.01 -15.79
C ASN A 136 0.33 11.91 -14.41
N MET A 137 0.53 10.69 -13.89
CA MET A 137 1.27 10.45 -12.65
C MET A 137 2.69 11.04 -12.72
N ALA A 138 3.40 10.82 -13.82
CA ALA A 138 4.75 11.36 -14.03
C ALA A 138 4.77 12.90 -14.07
N VAL A 139 3.80 13.51 -14.75
CA VAL A 139 3.65 14.98 -14.78
C VAL A 139 3.33 15.52 -13.38
N LEU A 140 2.39 14.89 -12.68
CA LEU A 140 2.01 15.29 -11.32
C LEU A 140 3.20 15.21 -10.36
N ALA A 141 4.00 14.15 -10.42
CA ALA A 141 5.19 13.98 -9.59
C ALA A 141 6.21 15.11 -9.79
N LYS A 142 6.45 15.52 -11.04
CA LYS A 142 7.33 16.66 -11.36
C LYS A 142 6.81 17.96 -10.76
N GLU A 143 5.51 18.18 -10.82
CA GLU A 143 4.88 19.40 -10.31
C GLU A 143 4.90 19.48 -8.78
N VAL A 144 4.47 18.42 -8.10
CA VAL A 144 4.30 18.48 -6.64
C VAL A 144 5.62 18.36 -5.89
N PHE A 145 6.61 17.65 -6.46
CA PHE A 145 7.91 17.44 -5.82
C PHE A 145 9.06 18.17 -6.50
N GLY A 146 8.88 18.79 -7.67
CA GLY A 146 10.02 19.37 -8.40
C GLY A 146 11.10 18.32 -8.72
N CYS A 147 10.72 17.05 -8.88
CA CYS A 147 11.64 15.93 -9.10
C CYS A 147 11.82 15.62 -10.59
N ARG A 148 12.80 14.78 -10.94
CA ARG A 148 12.80 14.10 -12.23
C ARG A 148 11.82 12.95 -12.19
N SER A 149 11.06 12.80 -13.27
CA SER A 149 10.17 11.66 -13.47
C SER A 149 10.30 11.14 -14.89
N GLU A 150 10.46 9.84 -14.99
CA GLU A 150 10.56 9.10 -16.23
C GLU A 150 9.45 8.07 -16.33
N LEU A 151 8.76 8.05 -17.48
CA LEU A 151 7.76 7.05 -17.81
C LEU A 151 8.44 5.94 -18.63
N CYS A 152 8.49 4.73 -18.09
CA CYS A 152 8.90 3.56 -18.86
C CYS A 152 7.65 2.88 -19.42
N THR A 153 7.68 2.57 -20.72
CA THR A 153 6.61 1.86 -21.43
C THR A 153 7.11 0.52 -21.95
N GLY A 154 6.20 -0.41 -22.23
CA GLY A 154 6.55 -1.71 -22.84
C GLY A 154 6.75 -2.85 -21.83
N GLY A 155 6.32 -2.67 -20.57
CA GLY A 155 6.43 -3.67 -19.52
C GLY A 155 7.63 -3.44 -18.61
N MET A 156 7.75 -4.30 -17.58
CA MET A 156 8.84 -4.23 -16.61
C MET A 156 10.10 -4.97 -17.07
N ASP A 157 9.96 -5.92 -17.99
CA ASP A 157 11.03 -6.78 -18.51
C ASP A 157 11.91 -6.10 -19.58
N GLY A 158 12.86 -6.86 -20.15
CA GLY A 158 13.75 -6.38 -21.20
C GLY A 158 14.63 -5.21 -20.74
N GLU A 159 14.72 -4.17 -21.55
CA GLU A 159 15.53 -2.97 -21.26
C GLU A 159 15.07 -2.24 -19.98
N ASN A 160 13.80 -2.35 -19.61
CA ASN A 160 13.27 -1.70 -18.40
C ASN A 160 13.69 -2.42 -17.11
N LYS A 161 14.03 -3.71 -17.18
CA LYS A 161 14.40 -4.50 -15.98
C LYS A 161 15.66 -3.95 -15.32
N GLY A 162 16.71 -3.74 -16.09
CA GLY A 162 17.97 -3.19 -15.59
C GLY A 162 17.77 -1.81 -14.96
N ARG A 163 17.05 -0.92 -15.67
CA ARG A 163 16.71 0.43 -15.19
C ARG A 163 15.92 0.42 -13.88
N LEU A 164 14.89 -0.41 -13.77
CA LEU A 164 14.10 -0.56 -12.55
C LEU A 164 14.95 -1.06 -11.39
N LEU A 165 15.76 -2.10 -11.60
CA LEU A 165 16.59 -2.66 -10.53
C LEU A 165 17.71 -1.71 -10.12
N GLN A 166 18.32 -0.98 -11.05
CA GLN A 166 19.29 0.07 -10.76
C GLN A 166 18.67 1.20 -9.95
N GLN A 167 17.45 1.64 -10.30
CA GLN A 167 16.70 2.64 -9.56
C GLN A 167 16.49 2.22 -8.09
N LEU A 168 16.01 0.99 -7.86
CA LEU A 168 15.72 0.49 -6.51
C LEU A 168 16.99 0.25 -5.68
N THR A 169 18.05 -0.28 -6.29
CA THR A 169 19.34 -0.47 -5.60
C THR A 169 20.03 0.84 -5.26
N SER A 170 19.72 1.91 -6.00
CA SER A 170 20.13 3.29 -5.66
C SER A 170 19.26 3.92 -4.55
N GLY A 171 18.30 3.19 -4.00
CA GLY A 171 17.40 3.68 -2.94
C GLY A 171 16.31 4.63 -3.42
N LEU A 172 16.02 4.65 -4.73
CA LEU A 172 15.03 5.54 -5.33
C LEU A 172 13.71 4.79 -5.63
N PRO A 173 12.55 5.46 -5.53
CA PRO A 173 11.25 4.80 -5.66
C PRO A 173 10.88 4.55 -7.12
N VAL A 174 10.02 3.54 -7.30
CA VAL A 174 9.28 3.26 -8.53
C VAL A 174 7.80 3.19 -8.23
N LEU A 175 6.95 3.84 -9.04
CA LEU A 175 5.50 3.67 -8.98
C LEU A 175 5.06 2.65 -10.03
N ILE A 176 4.32 1.63 -9.59
CA ILE A 176 3.84 0.55 -10.45
C ILE A 176 2.32 0.45 -10.33
N PRO A 177 1.57 0.65 -11.43
CA PRO A 177 0.20 0.21 -11.50
C PRO A 177 0.15 -1.30 -11.67
N TYR A 178 -0.75 -1.97 -10.95
CA TYR A 178 -0.90 -3.42 -10.97
C TYR A 178 -2.35 -3.81 -10.68
N ASP A 179 -2.69 -5.08 -10.86
CA ASP A 179 -4.03 -5.59 -10.60
C ASP A 179 -4.06 -6.26 -9.24
N GLU A 180 -4.89 -5.75 -8.34
CA GLU A 180 -4.84 -6.06 -6.93
C GLU A 180 -5.79 -7.21 -6.55
N ASP A 181 -5.30 -8.20 -5.79
CA ASP A 181 -6.15 -9.22 -5.19
C ASP A 181 -6.70 -8.82 -3.79
N PHE A 182 -7.50 -9.69 -3.16
CA PHE A 182 -8.12 -9.45 -1.85
C PHE A 182 -7.09 -9.31 -0.73
N ASN A 183 -5.92 -9.93 -0.87
CA ASN A 183 -4.79 -9.83 0.04
C ASN A 183 -3.83 -8.69 -0.32
N HIS A 184 -4.18 -7.88 -1.32
CA HIS A 184 -3.38 -6.80 -1.88
C HIS A 184 -2.15 -7.20 -2.69
N GLU A 185 -1.95 -8.50 -2.95
CA GLU A 185 -0.89 -9.00 -3.81
C GLU A 185 -1.24 -8.83 -5.29
N PRO A 186 -0.26 -8.89 -6.21
CA PRO A 186 -0.51 -8.81 -7.64
C PRO A 186 -1.25 -10.04 -8.14
N CYS A 187 -2.25 -9.81 -8.99
CA CYS A 187 -3.01 -10.84 -9.69
C CYS A 187 -3.16 -10.49 -11.17
N GLN A 188 -3.94 -11.29 -11.92
CA GLN A 188 -4.18 -11.10 -13.35
C GLN A 188 -5.69 -11.20 -13.63
N ARG A 189 -6.44 -10.12 -13.43
CA ARG A 189 -7.90 -10.03 -13.56
C ARG A 189 -8.36 -9.01 -14.61
N GLY A 190 -7.56 -8.83 -15.66
CA GLY A 190 -7.79 -7.92 -16.77
C GLY A 190 -7.60 -6.43 -16.44
N GLY A 191 -7.11 -6.08 -15.25
CA GLY A 191 -7.04 -4.70 -14.76
C GLY A 191 -8.32 -4.22 -14.08
N HIS A 192 -9.32 -5.10 -13.86
CA HIS A 192 -10.56 -4.71 -13.19
C HIS A 192 -10.32 -4.23 -11.75
N ARG A 193 -9.21 -4.63 -11.12
CA ARG A 193 -8.79 -4.10 -9.81
C ARG A 193 -7.48 -3.35 -9.93
N ALA A 194 -7.29 -2.61 -11.03
CA ALA A 194 -6.17 -1.71 -11.20
C ALA A 194 -5.96 -0.85 -9.94
N HIS A 195 -4.73 -0.88 -9.45
CA HIS A 195 -4.26 -0.26 -8.23
C HIS A 195 -2.85 0.25 -8.43
N TRP A 196 -2.35 1.01 -7.47
CA TRP A 196 -1.01 1.57 -7.51
C TRP A 196 -0.23 1.17 -6.26
N ALA A 197 1.05 0.91 -6.44
CA ALA A 197 1.99 0.72 -5.35
C ALA A 197 3.25 1.55 -5.57
N VAL A 198 3.89 1.93 -4.46
CA VAL A 198 5.28 2.36 -4.45
C VAL A 198 6.15 1.13 -4.18
N ILE A 199 7.19 0.98 -4.98
CA ILE A 199 8.28 0.03 -4.74
C ILE A 199 9.45 0.83 -4.18
N SER A 200 9.89 0.47 -2.98
CA SER A 200 10.94 1.17 -2.22
C SER A 200 12.25 0.39 -2.14
N GLY A 201 12.27 -0.84 -2.65
CA GLY A 201 13.39 -1.73 -2.53
C GLY A 201 13.22 -3.05 -3.27
N VAL A 202 14.26 -3.87 -3.18
CA VAL A 202 14.38 -5.17 -3.82
C VAL A 202 15.12 -6.14 -2.88
N LEU A 203 14.70 -7.40 -2.90
CA LEU A 203 15.36 -8.51 -2.22
C LEU A 203 15.83 -9.52 -3.29
N PHE A 204 17.14 -9.73 -3.36
CA PHE A 204 17.75 -10.68 -4.30
C PHE A 204 18.13 -11.98 -3.60
N GLY A 205 17.83 -13.11 -4.22
CA GLY A 205 18.42 -14.40 -3.88
C GLY A 205 19.67 -14.63 -4.74
N ILE A 206 20.85 -14.69 -4.12
CA ILE A 206 22.15 -14.84 -4.80
C ILE A 206 22.94 -16.01 -4.20
N LYS A 207 23.76 -16.68 -5.02
CA LYS A 207 24.55 -17.85 -4.57
C LYS A 207 25.82 -17.47 -3.80
N CYS A 208 26.50 -16.41 -4.22
CA CYS A 208 27.81 -16.04 -3.70
C CYS A 208 27.96 -14.52 -3.60
N GLY A 209 29.05 -14.09 -2.93
CA GLY A 209 29.37 -12.70 -2.66
C GLY A 209 29.56 -12.42 -1.17
N SER A 210 30.23 -11.29 -0.88
CA SER A 210 30.57 -10.85 0.46
C SER A 210 29.76 -9.61 0.81
N PHE A 211 28.89 -9.74 1.80
CA PHE A 211 27.91 -8.73 2.20
C PHE A 211 27.83 -8.67 3.72
N ASN A 212 27.21 -7.62 4.24
CA ASN A 212 27.01 -7.45 5.68
C ASN A 212 25.84 -8.32 6.14
N PRO A 213 26.04 -9.34 7.00
CA PRO A 213 24.94 -10.17 7.49
C PRO A 213 24.02 -9.37 8.43
N ASP A 214 22.72 -9.67 8.38
CA ASP A 214 21.80 -9.22 9.41
C ASP A 214 22.07 -9.96 10.73
N PRO A 215 22.06 -9.26 11.89
CA PRO A 215 22.36 -9.88 13.18
C PRO A 215 21.27 -10.84 13.68
N ASP A 216 20.01 -10.66 13.25
CA ASP A 216 18.84 -11.34 13.82
C ASP A 216 18.18 -12.35 12.87
N ILE A 217 18.48 -12.26 11.57
CA ILE A 217 17.86 -13.05 10.51
C ILE A 217 18.95 -13.79 9.73
N PRO A 218 19.18 -15.08 10.05
CA PRO A 218 20.14 -15.90 9.31
C PRO A 218 19.84 -15.92 7.81
N GLY A 219 20.88 -15.74 7.00
CA GLY A 219 20.79 -15.73 5.54
C GLY A 219 20.35 -14.40 4.91
N LEU A 220 19.95 -13.41 5.72
CA LEU A 220 19.68 -12.04 5.25
C LEU A 220 20.96 -11.21 5.28
N TYR A 221 21.18 -10.40 4.26
CA TYR A 221 22.35 -9.57 4.07
C TYR A 221 21.99 -8.19 3.53
N TYR A 222 22.90 -7.24 3.72
CA TYR A 222 22.81 -5.86 3.23
C TYR A 222 24.03 -5.51 2.36
N PRO A 223 23.86 -4.60 1.39
CA PRO A 223 24.98 -4.10 0.62
C PRO A 223 26.03 -3.43 1.52
N SER A 224 27.27 -3.53 1.07
CA SER A 224 28.46 -2.84 1.59
C SER A 224 28.99 -1.88 0.53
N SER A 225 29.89 -0.97 0.91
CA SER A 225 30.57 -0.07 -0.04
C SER A 225 31.34 -0.82 -1.14
N ASP A 226 31.78 -2.05 -0.87
CA ASP A 226 32.50 -2.93 -1.79
C ASP A 226 31.59 -3.93 -2.52
N SER A 227 30.27 -3.73 -2.46
CA SER A 227 29.33 -4.65 -3.12
C SER A 227 29.52 -4.63 -4.64
N PRO A 228 29.48 -5.81 -5.29
CA PRO A 228 29.61 -5.90 -6.73
C PRO A 228 28.48 -5.15 -7.45
N SER A 229 28.71 -4.82 -8.70
CA SER A 229 27.68 -4.22 -9.55
C SER A 229 26.50 -5.17 -9.71
N LEU A 230 25.32 -4.64 -10.05
CA LEU A 230 24.12 -5.44 -10.27
C LEU A 230 24.32 -6.52 -11.36
N GLU A 231 25.13 -6.23 -12.37
CA GLU A 231 25.42 -7.13 -13.49
C GLU A 231 26.29 -8.33 -13.07
N ASP A 232 27.15 -8.12 -12.06
CA ASP A 232 28.01 -9.15 -11.50
C ASP A 232 27.30 -10.00 -10.44
N LEU A 233 26.14 -9.54 -9.96
CA LEU A 233 25.30 -10.32 -9.06
C LEU A 233 24.63 -11.45 -9.86
N ASN A 234 25.04 -12.69 -9.58
CA ASN A 234 24.39 -13.90 -10.11
C ASN A 234 23.02 -14.13 -9.46
N ILE A 235 22.06 -13.24 -9.75
CA ILE A 235 20.70 -13.20 -9.18
C ILE A 235 19.91 -14.41 -9.67
N GLN A 236 19.50 -15.27 -8.73
CA GLN A 236 18.64 -16.42 -8.98
C GLN A 236 17.17 -16.06 -8.82
N GLU A 237 16.86 -15.22 -7.82
CA GLU A 237 15.50 -14.82 -7.48
C GLU A 237 15.42 -13.32 -7.20
N THR A 238 14.30 -12.70 -7.56
CA THR A 238 14.06 -11.27 -7.37
C THR A 238 12.68 -11.03 -6.80
N TYR A 239 12.64 -10.29 -5.69
CA TYR A 239 11.40 -9.84 -5.07
C TYR A 239 11.40 -8.33 -4.90
N LEU A 240 10.26 -7.69 -5.16
CA LEU A 240 10.07 -6.26 -4.96
C LEU A 240 9.44 -5.97 -3.61
N VAL A 241 9.96 -4.97 -2.91
CA VAL A 241 9.43 -4.48 -1.62
C VAL A 241 8.43 -3.36 -1.90
N ALA A 242 7.15 -3.60 -1.58
CA ALA A 242 6.05 -2.75 -1.99
C ALA A 242 5.24 -2.20 -0.81
N LYS A 243 4.70 -0.98 -0.97
CA LYS A 243 3.60 -0.42 -0.17
C LYS A 243 2.50 0.16 -1.04
N GLN A 244 1.29 0.19 -0.50
CA GLN A 244 0.07 0.64 -1.19
C GLN A 244 -0.96 1.17 -0.19
N GLY A 245 -1.96 1.94 -0.66
CA GLY A 245 -2.85 2.74 0.18
C GLY A 245 -3.89 1.98 1.02
N LYS A 246 -4.07 0.68 0.89
CA LYS A 246 -5.03 -0.15 1.64
C LYS A 246 -4.39 -0.94 2.78
N SER A 247 -3.07 -0.89 2.93
CA SER A 247 -2.33 -1.60 3.99
C SER A 247 -1.26 -0.70 4.59
N LEU A 248 -1.06 -0.81 5.90
CA LEU A 248 0.10 -0.19 6.54
C LEU A 248 1.39 -0.97 6.33
N ARG A 249 1.27 -2.26 5.98
CA ARG A 249 2.38 -3.20 5.95
C ARG A 249 3.06 -3.26 4.60
N TYR A 250 4.38 -3.40 4.63
CA TYR A 250 5.14 -3.86 3.47
C TYR A 250 4.59 -5.18 2.94
N GLN A 251 4.72 -5.34 1.63
CA GLN A 251 4.55 -6.59 0.93
C GLN A 251 5.82 -6.94 0.18
N LEU A 252 6.00 -8.23 -0.08
CA LEU A 252 7.10 -8.75 -0.87
C LEU A 252 6.51 -9.55 -2.02
N TRP A 253 6.77 -9.11 -3.24
CA TRP A 253 6.19 -9.68 -4.45
C TRP A 253 7.27 -10.25 -5.35
N GLU A 254 7.06 -11.47 -5.84
CA GLU A 254 7.93 -12.04 -6.88
C GLU A 254 7.89 -11.15 -8.13
N TYR A 255 9.06 -10.84 -8.68
CA TYR A 255 9.20 -9.92 -9.81
C TYR A 255 8.33 -10.33 -11.01
N ASP A 256 8.32 -11.62 -11.36
CA ASP A 256 7.54 -12.13 -12.49
C ASP A 256 6.02 -12.04 -12.26
N CYS A 257 5.57 -12.08 -10.99
CA CYS A 257 4.17 -11.92 -10.66
C CYS A 257 3.70 -10.48 -10.85
N ILE A 258 4.46 -9.51 -10.37
CA ILE A 258 4.14 -8.08 -10.56
C ILE A 258 4.31 -7.64 -12.02
N SER A 259 5.33 -8.14 -12.74
CA SER A 259 5.51 -7.84 -14.17
C SER A 259 4.28 -8.27 -14.99
N ARG A 260 3.82 -9.52 -14.80
CA ARG A 260 2.61 -10.01 -15.48
C ARG A 260 1.36 -9.24 -15.06
N SER A 261 1.24 -8.87 -13.80
CA SER A 261 0.09 -8.08 -13.29
C SER A 261 0.02 -6.69 -13.92
N ASN A 262 1.16 -5.99 -14.06
CA ASN A 262 1.28 -4.71 -14.75
C ASN A 262 1.02 -4.84 -16.26
N GLY A 263 1.54 -5.90 -16.89
CA GLY A 263 1.44 -6.16 -18.33
C GLY A 263 0.04 -6.56 -18.83
N GLN A 264 -0.93 -6.75 -17.94
CA GLN A 264 -2.29 -7.18 -18.28
C GLN A 264 -3.39 -6.19 -17.85
N LEU A 265 -3.03 -4.95 -17.53
CA LEU A 265 -4.00 -3.90 -17.18
C LEU A 265 -4.76 -3.41 -18.42
N LEU A 266 -5.73 -4.18 -18.89
CA LEU A 266 -6.37 -3.98 -20.19
C LEU A 266 -7.67 -3.17 -20.10
N HIS A 267 -8.47 -3.43 -19.08
CA HIS A 267 -9.86 -3.01 -19.01
C HIS A 267 -10.17 -2.29 -17.70
N ILE A 268 -11.08 -1.32 -17.78
CA ILE A 268 -11.72 -0.76 -16.61
C ILE A 268 -12.68 -1.79 -16.00
N ASP A 269 -12.85 -1.80 -14.68
CA ASP A 269 -13.87 -2.63 -14.02
C ASP A 269 -15.24 -2.35 -14.66
N PRO A 270 -15.96 -3.38 -15.15
CA PRO A 270 -17.31 -3.21 -15.65
C PRO A 270 -18.25 -2.51 -14.67
N LYS A 271 -18.05 -2.71 -13.36
CA LYS A 271 -18.85 -2.03 -12.32
C LYS A 271 -18.71 -0.51 -12.36
N ARG A 272 -17.51 -0.01 -12.65
CA ARG A 272 -17.22 1.44 -12.81
C ARG A 272 -17.86 2.02 -14.07
N SER A 273 -18.20 1.18 -15.04
CA SER A 273 -18.92 1.65 -16.23
C SER A 273 -20.41 1.88 -15.95
N SER A 274 -20.93 1.31 -14.85
CA SER A 274 -22.36 1.32 -14.51
C SER A 274 -22.70 2.01 -13.18
N ASP A 275 -21.72 2.61 -12.49
CA ASP A 275 -21.91 3.17 -11.15
C ASP A 275 -22.36 4.64 -11.14
N GLY A 276 -22.49 5.27 -12.31
CA GLY A 276 -22.90 6.66 -12.46
C GLY A 276 -21.80 7.68 -12.15
N ASN A 277 -20.58 7.24 -11.83
CA ASN A 277 -19.45 8.12 -11.57
C ASN A 277 -18.75 8.54 -12.87
N VAL A 278 -18.14 9.73 -12.85
CA VAL A 278 -17.26 10.19 -13.92
C VAL A 278 -15.82 9.81 -13.60
N TYR A 279 -15.12 9.28 -14.60
CA TYR A 279 -13.73 8.85 -14.48
C TYR A 279 -12.87 9.50 -15.56
N VAL A 280 -11.70 10.00 -15.18
CA VAL A 280 -10.69 10.47 -16.15
C VAL A 280 -9.89 9.27 -16.65
N VAL A 281 -10.20 8.80 -17.86
CA VAL A 281 -9.51 7.67 -18.50
C VAL A 281 -8.89 8.16 -19.81
N PRO A 282 -7.61 7.85 -20.10
CA PRO A 282 -6.97 8.23 -21.36
C PRO A 282 -7.68 7.70 -22.60
N SER A 283 -7.46 8.37 -23.73
CA SER A 283 -7.80 7.82 -25.05
C SER A 283 -7.09 6.47 -25.24
N GLY A 284 -7.86 5.42 -25.52
CA GLY A 284 -7.36 4.03 -25.55
C GLY A 284 -7.57 3.25 -24.23
N GLY A 285 -8.22 3.86 -23.24
CA GLY A 285 -8.66 3.19 -22.03
C GLY A 285 -7.54 2.90 -21.01
N VAL A 286 -7.84 2.04 -20.05
CA VAL A 286 -6.88 1.58 -19.03
C VAL A 286 -5.63 0.97 -19.67
N LYS A 287 -5.79 0.24 -20.77
CA LYS A 287 -4.66 -0.31 -21.54
C LYS A 287 -3.64 0.77 -21.93
N ALA A 288 -4.10 1.85 -22.56
CA ALA A 288 -3.22 2.93 -22.99
C ALA A 288 -2.64 3.73 -21.81
N GLY A 289 -3.36 3.77 -20.68
CA GLY A 289 -2.97 4.56 -19.52
C GLY A 289 -2.04 3.87 -18.52
N LEU A 290 -2.12 2.55 -18.37
CA LEU A 290 -1.45 1.81 -17.28
C LEU A 290 -0.70 0.55 -17.74
N CYS A 291 -1.15 -0.13 -18.80
CA CYS A 291 -0.63 -1.44 -19.19
C CYS A 291 0.84 -1.37 -19.57
N GLY A 292 1.69 -2.12 -18.87
CA GLY A 292 3.12 -2.13 -19.16
C GLY A 292 3.80 -0.78 -18.91
N GLN A 293 3.20 0.09 -18.09
CA GLN A 293 3.75 1.39 -17.75
C GLN A 293 4.18 1.43 -16.29
N ILE A 294 5.34 2.02 -16.02
CA ILE A 294 5.86 2.29 -14.68
C ILE A 294 6.49 3.68 -14.65
N VAL A 295 6.58 4.28 -13.48
CA VAL A 295 7.15 5.63 -13.31
C VAL A 295 8.35 5.56 -12.38
N LEU A 296 9.53 5.93 -12.89
CA LEU A 296 10.76 6.10 -12.11
C LEU A 296 10.81 7.55 -11.63
N LEU A 297 11.11 7.76 -10.33
CA LEU A 297 11.19 9.10 -9.73
C LEU A 297 12.56 9.32 -9.11
N GLN A 298 13.20 10.44 -9.41
CA GLN A 298 14.54 10.75 -8.94
C GLN A 298 14.61 12.20 -8.45
N PRO A 299 15.40 12.52 -7.40
CA PRO A 299 15.71 13.90 -7.05
C PRO A 299 16.28 14.68 -8.25
N MET A 300 16.11 15.99 -8.24
CA MET A 300 16.89 16.87 -9.11
C MET A 300 18.34 16.88 -8.64
N ASP A 301 19.28 16.87 -9.57
CA ASP A 301 20.69 17.07 -9.25
C ASP A 301 20.83 18.50 -8.68
N ILE A 302 21.39 18.64 -7.47
CA ILE A 302 21.69 19.94 -6.82
C ILE A 302 23.03 20.45 -7.34
#